data_AF-O52439-F1
#
_entry.id   AF-O52439-F1
#
_cell.length_a   1.000
_cell.length_b   1.000
_cell.length_c   1.000
_cell.angle_alpha   90.00
_cell.angle_beta   90.00
_cell.angle_gamma   90.00
#
_symmetry.space_group_name_H-M   'P 1'
#
loop_
_entity.id
_entity.type
_entity.pdbx_description
1 polymer ?
#
loop_
_entity_poly.entity_id
_entity_poly.type
_entity_poly.pdbx_seq_one_letter_code
_entity_poly.pdbx_strand_id
1 'polypeptide(L)'
;VVTKDGNIIYPDRQLMLFAQDVLNRNPGAKVIFDVKSTRLLAPWIKEHGGEAIMEKTGHSFIKSAMKKTGAPVAGEMSGHIFFKERWFGFDDGLYAGARLLEILSASDNPSEVLNNLPQSISTPELNIALPEGSNGHQVIDELAAKAEFE
;
A
#
# COMPACT_ATOMS: atom_id res chain seq x y z
N VAL A 1 -1.38 12.25 3.22
CA VAL A 1 -2.34 13.08 2.46
C VAL A 1 -3.50 13.44 3.37
N VAL A 2 -4.00 14.68 3.32
CA VAL A 2 -5.13 15.14 4.16
C VAL A 2 -6.18 15.80 3.27
N THR A 3 -7.45 15.45 3.44
CA THR A 3 -8.57 16.02 2.69
C THR A 3 -9.01 17.38 3.26
N LYS A 4 -9.85 18.12 2.54
CA LYS A 4 -10.35 19.44 2.97
C LYS A 4 -11.09 19.41 4.32
N ASP A 5 -11.79 18.33 4.60
CA ASP A 5 -12.51 18.07 5.86
C ASP A 5 -11.62 17.50 6.97
N GLY A 6 -10.31 17.39 6.74
CA GLY A 6 -9.33 17.03 7.76
C GLY A 6 -9.05 15.53 7.91
N ASN A 7 -9.60 14.68 7.03
CA ASN A 7 -9.35 13.23 7.10
C ASN A 7 -7.95 12.90 6.59
N ILE A 8 -7.23 12.09 7.35
CA ILE A 8 -5.96 11.51 6.92
C ILE A 8 -6.26 10.34 5.99
N ILE A 9 -5.70 10.39 4.78
CA ILE A 9 -5.72 9.26 3.85
C ILE A 9 -4.40 8.51 4.01
N TYR A 10 -4.48 7.33 4.61
CA TYR A 10 -3.33 6.46 4.82
C TYR A 10 -2.77 5.91 3.49
N PRO A 11 -1.48 5.55 3.43
CA PRO A 11 -0.81 5.16 2.19
C PRO A 11 -1.41 3.97 1.46
N ASP A 12 -1.96 3.00 2.18
CA ASP A 12 -2.65 1.84 1.61
C ASP A 12 -3.93 2.25 0.85
N ARG A 13 -4.70 3.22 1.36
CA ARG A 13 -5.82 3.84 0.65
C ARG A 13 -5.34 4.70 -0.52
N GLN A 14 -4.24 5.44 -0.39
CA GLN A 14 -3.65 6.14 -1.54
C GLN A 14 -3.27 5.15 -2.65
N LEU A 15 -2.73 4.00 -2.29
CA LEU A 15 -2.38 2.94 -3.23
C LEU A 15 -3.61 2.34 -3.93
N MET A 16 -4.80 2.31 -3.31
CA MET A 16 -6.05 1.94 -4.01
C MET A 16 -6.30 2.85 -5.22
N LEU A 17 -6.21 4.17 -5.02
CA LEU A 17 -6.43 5.15 -6.07
C LEU A 17 -5.37 5.05 -7.18
N PHE A 18 -4.10 4.91 -6.79
CA PHE A 18 -3.00 4.73 -7.74
C PHE A 18 -3.11 3.42 -8.52
N ALA A 19 -3.48 2.33 -7.86
CA ALA A 19 -3.68 1.03 -8.49
C ALA A 19 -4.79 1.10 -9.53
N GLN A 20 -5.94 1.69 -9.18
CA GLN A 20 -7.06 1.90 -10.11
C GLN A 20 -6.61 2.69 -11.35
N ASP A 21 -5.92 3.82 -11.16
CA ASP A 21 -5.42 4.66 -12.24
C ASP A 21 -4.43 3.89 -13.15
N VAL A 22 -3.46 3.21 -12.57
CA VAL A 22 -2.45 2.45 -13.31
C VAL A 22 -3.07 1.26 -14.05
N LEU A 23 -3.98 0.52 -13.43
CA LEU A 23 -4.62 -0.66 -14.01
C LEU A 23 -5.52 -0.31 -15.19
N ASN A 24 -6.17 0.85 -15.19
CA ASN A 24 -6.93 1.34 -16.34
C ASN A 24 -6.09 1.42 -17.63
N ARG A 25 -4.78 1.67 -17.51
CA ARG A 25 -3.83 1.71 -18.63
C ARG A 25 -2.98 0.45 -18.78
N ASN A 26 -2.99 -0.42 -17.76
CA ASN A 26 -2.19 -1.65 -17.71
C ASN A 26 -3.06 -2.82 -17.21
N PRO A 27 -4.04 -3.28 -18.00
CA PRO A 27 -4.93 -4.37 -17.58
C PRO A 27 -4.15 -5.64 -17.24
N GLY A 28 -4.52 -6.33 -16.16
CA GLY A 28 -3.87 -7.56 -15.70
C GLY A 28 -2.53 -7.34 -15.00
N ALA A 29 -2.09 -6.10 -14.80
CA ALA A 29 -0.81 -5.82 -14.16
C ALA A 29 -0.81 -6.12 -12.65
N LYS A 30 0.39 -6.36 -12.12
CA LYS A 30 0.61 -6.66 -10.70
C LYS A 30 0.70 -5.39 -9.86
N VAL A 31 0.14 -5.41 -8.66
CA VAL A 31 0.26 -4.33 -7.67
C VAL A 31 0.78 -4.93 -6.38
N ILE A 32 1.90 -4.40 -5.89
CA ILE A 32 2.58 -4.91 -4.70
C ILE A 32 2.26 -4.04 -3.49
N PHE A 33 1.98 -4.66 -2.36
CA PHE A 33 1.79 -3.97 -1.09
C PHE A 33 2.33 -4.78 0.09
N ASP A 34 2.64 -4.12 1.20
CA ASP A 34 3.20 -4.79 2.37
C ASP A 34 2.12 -5.38 3.30
N VAL A 35 2.55 -6.30 4.18
CA VAL A 35 1.67 -7.00 5.13
C VAL A 35 0.91 -6.09 6.11
N LYS A 36 1.32 -4.82 6.29
CA LYS A 36 0.63 -3.84 7.15
C LYS A 36 -0.57 -3.16 6.47
N SER A 37 -0.64 -3.22 5.14
CA SER A 37 -1.69 -2.55 4.38
C SER A 37 -3.07 -3.18 4.62
N THR A 38 -4.13 -2.40 4.49
CA THR A 38 -5.50 -2.89 4.67
C THR A 38 -5.82 -4.13 3.84
N ARG A 39 -6.54 -5.09 4.43
CA ARG A 39 -7.06 -6.27 3.72
C ARG A 39 -7.97 -5.94 2.54
N LEU A 40 -8.52 -4.72 2.50
CA LEU A 40 -9.39 -4.23 1.42
C LEU A 40 -8.63 -3.97 0.12
N LEU A 41 -7.30 -3.87 0.16
CA LEU A 41 -6.49 -3.54 -1.00
C LEU A 41 -6.44 -4.68 -2.03
N ALA A 42 -6.32 -5.92 -1.58
CA ALA A 42 -6.31 -7.10 -2.46
C ALA A 42 -7.60 -7.28 -3.28
N PRO A 43 -8.82 -7.24 -2.70
CA PRO A 43 -10.04 -7.30 -3.48
C PRO A 43 -10.20 -6.07 -4.39
N TRP A 44 -9.84 -4.88 -3.92
CA TRP A 44 -9.87 -3.66 -4.74
C TRP A 44 -9.02 -3.79 -6.02
N ILE A 45 -7.79 -4.26 -5.90
CA ILE A 45 -6.89 -4.50 -7.04
C ILE A 45 -7.51 -5.49 -8.03
N LYS A 46 -8.08 -6.59 -7.53
CA LYS A 46 -8.72 -7.62 -8.37
C LYS A 46 -9.95 -7.10 -9.09
N GLU A 47 -10.79 -6.32 -8.42
CA GLU A 47 -11.97 -5.69 -8.99
C GLU A 47 -11.61 -4.74 -10.14
N HIS A 48 -10.47 -4.06 -10.03
CA HIS A 48 -9.92 -3.20 -11.08
C HIS A 48 -9.05 -3.94 -12.11
N GLY A 49 -9.17 -5.28 -12.17
CA GLY A 49 -8.53 -6.10 -13.20
C GLY A 49 -7.03 -6.32 -13.03
N GLY A 50 -6.50 -6.14 -11.82
CA GLY A 50 -5.09 -6.37 -11.48
C GLY A 50 -4.84 -7.66 -10.68
N GLU A 51 -3.56 -7.96 -10.50
CA GLU A 51 -3.08 -9.06 -9.65
C GLU A 51 -2.44 -8.49 -8.36
N ALA A 52 -3.03 -8.81 -7.22
CA ALA A 52 -2.56 -8.37 -5.90
C ALA A 52 -1.38 -9.23 -5.41
N ILE A 53 -0.27 -8.61 -5.05
CA ILE A 53 0.91 -9.28 -4.46
C ILE A 53 1.21 -8.67 -3.09
N MET A 54 1.03 -9.47 -2.04
CA MET A 54 1.46 -9.09 -0.70
C MET A 54 2.93 -9.46 -0.51
N GLU A 55 3.72 -8.56 0.07
CA GLU A 55 5.15 -8.72 0.27
C GLU A 55 5.56 -8.31 1.70
N LYS A 56 6.75 -8.73 2.14
CA LYS A 56 7.32 -8.29 3.42
C LYS A 56 7.49 -6.77 3.46
N THR A 57 7.17 -6.15 4.59
CA THR A 57 7.48 -4.73 4.84
C THR A 57 8.99 -4.48 4.73
N GLY A 58 9.35 -3.39 4.08
CA GLY A 58 10.70 -2.94 3.83
C GLY A 58 10.93 -2.63 2.36
N HIS A 59 11.27 -1.37 2.09
CA HIS A 59 11.60 -0.84 0.76
C HIS A 59 12.47 -1.74 -0.13
N SER A 60 13.50 -2.38 0.44
CA SER A 60 14.38 -3.28 -0.31
C SER A 60 13.65 -4.54 -0.80
N PHE A 61 12.72 -5.08 -0.01
CA PHE A 61 11.90 -6.23 -0.41
C PHE A 61 10.93 -5.81 -1.51
N ILE A 62 10.26 -4.66 -1.36
CA ILE A 62 9.34 -4.13 -2.37
C ILE A 62 10.06 -3.87 -3.70
N LYS A 63 11.22 -3.18 -3.70
CA LYS A 63 12.01 -2.97 -4.93
C LYS A 63 12.43 -4.27 -5.59
N SER A 64 12.84 -5.26 -4.79
CA SER A 64 13.20 -6.59 -5.29
C SER A 64 12.00 -7.29 -5.94
N ALA A 65 10.85 -7.24 -5.27
CA ALA A 65 9.60 -7.83 -5.76
C ALA A 65 9.12 -7.15 -7.05
N MET A 66 9.18 -5.81 -7.14
CA MET A 66 8.87 -5.08 -8.38
C MET A 66 9.77 -5.51 -9.54
N LYS A 67 11.09 -5.64 -9.30
CA LYS A 67 12.03 -6.09 -10.33
C LYS A 67 11.75 -7.52 -10.80
N LYS A 68 11.40 -8.42 -9.88
CA LYS A 68 11.10 -9.83 -10.19
C LYS A 68 9.78 -9.99 -10.95
N THR A 69 8.78 -9.20 -10.59
CA THR A 69 7.40 -9.39 -11.06
C THR A 69 7.03 -8.49 -12.23
N GLY A 70 7.76 -7.40 -12.44
CA GLY A 70 7.42 -6.37 -13.42
C GLY A 70 6.25 -5.47 -12.99
N ALA A 71 5.90 -5.43 -11.70
CA ALA A 71 4.78 -4.63 -11.21
C ALA A 71 4.95 -3.14 -11.56
N PRO A 72 3.96 -2.50 -12.22
CA PRO A 72 4.01 -1.08 -12.56
C PRO A 72 3.87 -0.15 -11.36
N VAL A 73 3.30 -0.61 -10.25
CA VAL A 73 3.10 0.20 -9.04
C VAL A 73 3.19 -0.68 -7.79
N ALA A 74 3.76 -0.12 -6.73
CA ALA A 74 3.79 -0.72 -5.40
C ALA A 74 3.67 0.35 -4.32
N GLY A 75 3.36 -0.06 -3.09
CA GLY A 75 3.41 0.84 -1.95
C GLY A 75 3.44 0.13 -0.60
N GLU A 76 3.85 0.87 0.42
CA GLU A 76 3.95 0.39 1.80
C GLU A 76 3.14 1.29 2.74
N MET A 77 2.66 0.71 3.84
CA MET A 77 1.90 1.46 4.85
C MET A 77 2.68 2.63 5.47
N SER A 78 4.01 2.61 5.41
CA SER A 78 4.90 3.70 5.85
C SER A 78 4.87 4.94 4.95
N GLY A 79 4.31 4.86 3.73
CA GLY A 79 4.22 5.98 2.79
C GLY A 79 5.18 5.91 1.60
N HIS A 80 6.03 4.90 1.52
CA HIS A 80 6.83 4.67 0.31
C HIS A 80 5.92 4.17 -0.81
N ILE A 81 5.78 4.95 -1.87
CA ILE A 81 5.02 4.61 -3.08
C ILE A 81 5.97 4.58 -4.27
N PHE A 82 5.92 3.48 -5.02
CA PHE A 82 6.86 3.17 -6.09
C PHE A 82 6.10 3.13 -7.41
N PHE A 83 6.44 4.02 -8.35
CA PHE A 83 5.92 3.96 -9.70
C PHE A 83 7.00 3.44 -10.63
N LYS A 84 6.69 2.36 -11.37
CA LYS A 84 7.44 1.92 -12.55
C LYS A 84 6.73 2.30 -13.84
N GLU A 85 5.40 2.34 -13.84
CA GLU A 85 4.65 2.95 -14.94
C GLU A 85 4.96 4.45 -15.00
N ARG A 86 5.41 4.91 -16.18
CA ARG A 86 5.81 6.30 -16.46
C ARG A 86 6.94 6.84 -15.56
N TRP A 87 7.64 5.97 -14.83
CA TRP A 87 8.69 6.34 -13.90
C TRP A 87 9.74 5.23 -13.72
N PHE A 88 10.66 5.39 -12.78
CA PHE A 88 11.88 4.56 -12.74
C PHE A 88 11.77 3.32 -11.84
N GLY A 89 10.73 3.20 -11.02
CA GLY A 89 10.51 2.07 -10.10
C GLY A 89 11.12 2.27 -8.71
N PHE A 90 11.62 3.46 -8.38
CA PHE A 90 11.98 3.83 -7.01
C PHE A 90 10.82 4.57 -6.33
N ASP A 91 10.85 4.54 -5.01
CA ASP A 91 9.99 5.30 -4.13
C ASP A 91 10.28 6.80 -4.21
N ASP A 92 9.23 7.58 -4.46
CA ASP A 92 9.38 9.02 -4.62
C ASP A 92 8.10 9.72 -4.15
N GLY A 93 8.16 10.35 -2.98
CA GLY A 93 7.03 11.05 -2.41
C GLY A 93 6.61 12.30 -3.21
N LEU A 94 7.56 12.97 -3.88
CA LEU A 94 7.25 14.14 -4.71
C LEU A 94 6.52 13.70 -5.98
N TYR A 95 7.03 12.66 -6.64
CA TYR A 95 6.39 12.11 -7.82
C TYR A 95 5.03 11.48 -7.49
N ALA A 96 4.90 10.77 -6.37
CA ALA A 96 3.61 10.25 -5.89
C ALA A 96 2.61 11.39 -5.63
N GLY A 97 3.07 12.51 -5.05
CA GLY A 97 2.26 13.72 -4.90
C GLY A 97 1.81 14.30 -6.25
N ALA A 98 2.70 14.38 -7.24
CA ALA A 98 2.36 14.84 -8.59
C ALA A 98 1.34 13.90 -9.28
N ARG A 99 1.51 12.58 -9.16
CA ARG A 99 0.55 11.57 -9.66
C ARG A 99 -0.80 11.66 -8.96
N LEU A 100 -0.81 11.95 -7.66
CA LEU A 100 -2.04 12.18 -6.93
C LEU A 100 -2.77 13.42 -7.44
N LEU A 101 -2.07 14.53 -7.62
CA LEU A 101 -2.64 15.76 -8.17
C LEU A 101 -3.17 15.56 -9.59
N GLU A 102 -2.46 14.81 -10.44
CA GLU A 102 -2.92 14.43 -11.78
C GLU A 102 -4.29 13.75 -11.71
N ILE A 103 -4.44 12.70 -10.89
CA ILE A 103 -5.70 11.95 -10.75
C ILE A 103 -6.81 12.83 -10.18
N LEU A 104 -6.51 13.55 -9.10
CA LEU A 104 -7.51 14.35 -8.39
C LEU A 104 -7.98 15.57 -9.19
N SER A 105 -7.14 16.12 -10.07
CA SER A 105 -7.49 17.28 -10.90
C SER A 105 -8.61 17.00 -11.91
N ALA A 106 -8.90 15.73 -12.19
CA ALA A 106 -9.99 15.31 -13.07
C ALA A 106 -11.38 15.33 -12.39
N SER A 107 -11.45 15.64 -11.09
CA SER A 107 -12.69 15.71 -10.31
C SER A 107 -12.92 17.11 -9.76
N ASP A 108 -14.16 17.58 -9.81
CA ASP A 108 -14.57 18.83 -9.17
C ASP A 108 -14.52 18.75 -7.62
N ASN A 109 -14.51 17.53 -7.07
CA ASN A 109 -14.44 17.29 -5.62
C ASN A 109 -13.37 16.24 -5.24
N PRO A 110 -12.09 16.64 -5.14
CA PRO A 110 -11.00 15.74 -4.76
C PRO A 110 -11.16 15.06 -3.41
N SER A 111 -11.73 15.75 -2.41
CA SER A 111 -11.94 15.17 -1.08
C SER A 111 -12.92 14.01 -1.12
N GLU A 112 -13.98 14.12 -1.92
CA GLU A 112 -14.96 13.05 -2.08
C GLU A 112 -14.36 11.81 -2.76
N VAL A 113 -13.53 12.00 -3.79
CA VAL A 113 -12.79 10.89 -4.41
C VAL A 113 -11.99 10.10 -3.37
N LEU A 114 -11.26 10.80 -2.52
CA LEU A 114 -10.44 10.18 -1.47
C LEU A 114 -11.27 9.58 -0.35
N ASN A 115 -12.33 10.27 0.10
CA ASN A 115 -13.20 9.80 1.16
C ASN A 115 -14.00 8.56 0.76
N ASN A 116 -14.36 8.42 -0.53
CA ASN A 116 -15.11 7.28 -1.06
C ASN A 116 -14.26 6.01 -1.27
N LEU A 117 -12.93 6.08 -1.14
CA LEU A 117 -12.10 4.87 -1.16
C LEU A 117 -12.50 3.95 0.01
N PRO A 118 -12.57 2.62 -0.19
CA PRO A 118 -12.95 1.70 0.88
C PRO A 118 -12.12 1.89 2.15
N GLN A 119 -12.78 1.79 3.29
CA GLN A 119 -12.16 1.91 4.61
C GLN A 119 -12.77 0.88 5.57
N SER A 120 -11.95 0.35 6.47
CA SER A 120 -12.38 -0.47 7.60
C SER A 120 -12.01 0.20 8.91
N ILE A 121 -12.65 -0.23 10.00
CA ILE A 121 -12.16 0.09 11.35
C ILE A 121 -10.80 -0.59 11.53
N SER A 122 -9.82 0.16 12.07
CA SER A 122 -8.50 -0.35 12.38
C SER A 122 -8.03 0.19 13.73
N THR A 123 -7.12 -0.52 14.38
CA THR A 123 -6.32 0.04 15.46
C THR A 123 -5.26 0.98 14.89
N PRO A 124 -4.64 1.85 15.70
CA PRO A 124 -3.33 2.38 15.37
C PRO A 124 -2.28 1.25 15.33
N GLU A 125 -1.08 1.58 14.88
CA GLU A 125 0.08 0.69 15.04
C GLU A 125 0.41 0.57 16.53
N LEU A 126 0.42 -0.68 17.03
CA LEU A 126 0.75 -0.98 18.41
C LEU A 126 2.18 -1.51 18.47
N ASN A 127 3.01 -0.86 19.30
CA ASN A 127 4.39 -1.27 19.52
C ASN A 127 4.51 -1.90 20.91
N ILE A 128 5.00 -3.14 20.97
CA ILE A 128 5.25 -3.86 22.23
C ILE A 128 6.76 -3.89 22.46
N ALA A 129 7.21 -3.24 23.53
CA ALA A 129 8.61 -3.29 23.94
C ALA A 129 8.94 -4.69 24.49
N LEU A 130 10.01 -5.28 23.98
CA LEU A 130 10.52 -6.56 24.49
C LEU A 130 11.53 -6.33 25.63
N PRO A 131 11.63 -7.26 26.60
CA PRO A 131 12.67 -7.20 27.63
C PRO A 131 14.07 -7.14 27.02
N GLU A 132 15.00 -6.47 27.69
CA GLU A 132 16.39 -6.37 27.26
C GLU A 132 17.01 -7.76 27.04
N GLY A 133 17.73 -7.94 25.93
CA GLY A 133 18.31 -9.23 25.52
C GLY A 133 17.35 -10.18 24.80
N SER A 134 16.06 -9.83 24.66
CA SER A 134 15.10 -10.63 23.91
C SER A 134 15.36 -10.57 22.40
N ASN A 135 15.10 -11.67 21.70
CA ASN A 135 15.13 -11.73 20.23
C ASN A 135 13.72 -11.70 19.67
N GLY A 136 13.33 -10.58 19.04
CA GLY A 136 12.01 -10.42 18.44
C GLY A 136 11.70 -11.46 17.35
N HIS A 137 12.70 -11.90 16.59
CA HIS A 137 12.49 -12.95 15.58
C HIS A 137 12.10 -14.28 16.21
N GLN A 138 12.76 -14.67 17.30
CA GLN A 138 12.41 -15.90 18.02
C GLN A 138 10.98 -15.84 18.57
N VAL A 139 10.54 -14.69 19.10
CA VAL A 139 9.16 -14.52 19.58
C VAL A 139 8.16 -14.74 18.45
N ILE A 140 8.42 -14.19 17.26
CA ILE A 140 7.56 -14.39 16.08
C ILE A 140 7.59 -15.85 15.61
N ASP A 141 8.76 -16.50 15.60
CA ASP A 141 8.88 -17.91 15.22
C ASP A 141 8.08 -18.82 16.16
N GLU A 142 8.15 -18.57 17.46
CA GLU A 142 7.38 -19.31 18.45
C GLU A 142 5.87 -19.06 18.32
N LEU A 143 5.46 -17.81 18.05
CA LEU A 143 4.06 -17.48 17.80
C LEU A 143 3.56 -18.21 16.54
N ALA A 144 4.31 -18.17 15.44
CA ALA A 144 3.95 -18.85 14.20
C ALA A 144 3.84 -20.38 14.37
N ALA A 145 4.63 -20.98 15.26
CA ALA A 145 4.62 -22.41 15.52
C ALA A 145 3.50 -22.87 16.47
N LYS A 146 3.04 -21.99 17.38
CA LYS A 146 2.16 -22.38 18.50
C LYS A 146 0.79 -21.69 18.50
N ALA A 147 0.62 -20.58 17.77
CA ALA A 147 -0.63 -19.84 17.78
C ALA A 147 -1.73 -20.60 17.02
N GLU A 148 -2.88 -20.75 17.68
CA GLU A 148 -4.11 -21.20 17.07
C GLU A 148 -5.02 -19.98 16.87
N PHE A 149 -5.49 -19.79 15.64
CA PHE A 149 -6.44 -18.74 15.29
C PHE A 149 -7.77 -19.42 14.97
N GLU A 150 -8.80 -19.17 15.78
CA GLU A 150 -10.18 -19.59 15.53
C GLU A 150 -10.89 -18.69 14.49
#